data_AF-A0A1B6HNH1-F1
#
_entry.id   AF-A0A1B6HNH1-F1
#
_cell.length_a   1.000
_cell.length_b   1.000
_cell.length_c   1.000
_cell.angle_alpha   90.00
_cell.angle_beta   90.00
_cell.angle_gamma   90.00
#
_symmetry.space_group_name_H-M   'P 1'
#
loop_
_entity.id
_entity.type
_entity.pdbx_description
1 polymer ?
#
loop_
_entity_poly.entity_id
_entity_poly.type
_entity_poly.pdbx_seq_one_letter_code
_entity_poly.pdbx_strand_id
1 'polypeptide(L)'
;VLYYGKAIRSNVNYLNKMREAVWAIYCHTLSTDAAPNHILCPPAPNTWCRYNNALAEKTSYKHKSVPKAVMEAIRPVFKDLVNPTLLSRCLHGKTQNVYESFNNVVWSRVPRNVFIELKTLELGVFDAIVTFNEGNICRLKVLEKLGLTFL
;
A
#
# COMPACT_ATOMS: atom_id res chain seq x y z
N VAL A 1 -3.00 -3.17 -6.99
CA VAL A 1 -3.25 -2.08 -6.02
C VAL A 1 -4.68 -2.04 -5.49
N LEU A 2 -5.71 -2.34 -6.31
CA LEU A 2 -7.13 -2.18 -5.94
C LEU A 2 -7.56 -2.93 -4.65
N TYR A 3 -7.19 -4.22 -4.53
CA TYR A 3 -7.62 -5.06 -3.41
C TYR A 3 -6.85 -4.81 -2.11
N TYR A 4 -5.52 -4.70 -2.17
CA TYR A 4 -4.68 -4.42 -1.00
C TYR A 4 -5.01 -3.05 -0.37
N GLY A 5 -5.12 -2.00 -1.21
CA GLY A 5 -5.50 -0.68 -0.73
C GLY A 5 -6.91 -0.64 -0.14
N LYS A 6 -7.86 -1.44 -0.67
CA LYS A 6 -9.20 -1.59 -0.09
C LYS A 6 -9.14 -2.29 1.27
N ALA A 7 -8.38 -3.37 1.42
CA ALA A 7 -8.19 -4.05 2.70
C ALA A 7 -7.65 -3.10 3.78
N ILE A 8 -6.75 -2.18 3.41
CA ILE A 8 -6.24 -1.14 4.32
C ILE A 8 -7.32 -0.11 4.65
N ARG A 9 -7.94 0.51 3.64
CA ARG A 9 -8.94 1.59 3.85
C ARG A 9 -10.20 1.14 4.58
N SER A 10 -10.59 -0.13 4.44
CA SER A 10 -11.76 -0.68 5.14
C SER A 10 -11.48 -1.10 6.59
N ASN A 11 -10.21 -1.09 7.04
CA ASN A 11 -9.81 -1.56 8.37
C ASN A 11 -8.89 -0.57 9.09
N VAL A 12 -9.08 0.73 8.84
CA VAL A 12 -8.41 1.84 9.56
C VAL A 12 -8.55 1.62 11.08
N ASN A 13 -7.48 1.86 11.84
CA ASN A 13 -7.40 1.64 13.28
C ASN A 13 -7.50 0.16 13.76
N TYR A 14 -7.78 -0.81 12.88
CA TYR A 14 -7.95 -2.23 13.26
C TYR A 14 -6.89 -3.12 12.61
N LEU A 15 -5.70 -3.20 13.22
CA LEU A 15 -4.54 -3.94 12.68
C LEU A 15 -4.85 -5.41 12.36
N ASN A 16 -5.51 -6.13 13.27
CA ASN A 16 -5.80 -7.55 13.07
C ASN A 16 -6.78 -7.77 11.91
N LYS A 17 -7.85 -6.96 11.84
CA LYS A 17 -8.79 -7.01 10.72
C LYS A 17 -8.14 -6.66 9.38
N MET A 18 -7.19 -5.71 9.39
CA MET A 18 -6.40 -5.36 8.21
C MET A 18 -5.55 -6.55 7.74
N ARG A 19 -4.88 -7.25 8.67
CA ARG A 19 -4.09 -8.46 8.38
C ARG A 19 -4.96 -9.55 7.77
N GLU A 20 -6.10 -9.84 8.39
CA GLU A 20 -7.06 -10.84 7.90
C GLU A 20 -7.58 -10.48 6.52
N ALA A 21 -7.96 -9.22 6.29
CA ALA A 21 -8.44 -8.75 5.00
C ALA A 21 -7.38 -8.83 3.89
N VAL A 22 -6.11 -8.55 4.21
CA VAL A 22 -4.99 -8.71 3.26
C VAL A 22 -4.75 -10.20 2.99
N TRP A 23 -4.75 -11.07 4.01
CA TRP A 23 -4.57 -12.51 3.82
C TRP A 23 -5.74 -13.16 3.08
N ALA A 24 -6.95 -12.64 3.26
CA ALA A 24 -8.14 -13.10 2.54
C ALA A 24 -7.98 -12.93 1.02
N ILE A 25 -7.17 -11.99 0.54
CA ILE A 25 -6.82 -11.86 -0.89
C ILE A 25 -6.06 -13.10 -1.36
N TYR A 26 -5.06 -13.57 -0.61
CA TYR A 26 -4.33 -14.80 -0.91
C TYR A 26 -5.28 -16.01 -0.94
N CYS A 27 -6.15 -16.13 0.06
CA CYS A 27 -7.14 -17.20 0.12
C CYS A 27 -8.07 -17.16 -1.10
N HIS A 28 -8.61 -16.00 -1.46
CA HIS A 28 -9.48 -15.81 -2.62
C HIS A 28 -8.82 -16.24 -3.94
N THR A 29 -7.55 -15.88 -4.13
CA THR A 29 -6.82 -16.18 -5.37
C THR A 29 -6.44 -17.67 -5.46
N LEU A 30 -6.26 -18.33 -4.32
CA LEU A 30 -6.01 -19.77 -4.22
C LEU A 30 -7.30 -20.62 -4.32
N SER A 31 -8.46 -20.06 -3.95
CA SER A 31 -9.74 -20.76 -3.94
C SER A 31 -10.11 -21.33 -5.31
N THR A 32 -10.62 -22.55 -5.32
CA THR A 32 -11.18 -23.22 -6.50
C THR A 32 -12.62 -23.65 -6.24
N ASP A 33 -13.38 -24.00 -7.27
CA ASP A 33 -14.74 -24.51 -7.10
C ASP A 33 -14.77 -25.81 -6.27
N ALA A 34 -13.75 -26.66 -6.40
CA ALA A 34 -13.63 -27.91 -5.64
C ALA A 34 -13.10 -27.71 -4.20
N ALA A 35 -12.37 -26.61 -3.95
CA ALA A 35 -11.78 -26.28 -2.66
C ALA A 35 -11.89 -24.77 -2.40
N PRO A 36 -13.07 -24.25 -2.03
CA PRO A 36 -13.27 -22.84 -1.74
C PRO A 36 -12.61 -22.47 -0.41
N ASN A 37 -11.90 -21.33 -0.39
CA ASN A 37 -11.19 -20.82 0.79
C ASN A 37 -11.59 -19.36 1.09
N HIS A 38 -12.66 -19.20 1.87
CA HIS A 38 -13.24 -17.91 2.24
C HIS A 38 -13.37 -17.71 3.75
N ILE A 39 -12.54 -18.41 4.54
CA ILE A 39 -12.65 -18.42 6.02
C ILE A 39 -12.39 -17.06 6.67
N LEU A 40 -11.56 -16.21 6.05
CA LEU A 40 -11.25 -14.86 6.53
C LEU A 40 -12.18 -13.79 5.98
N CYS A 41 -13.21 -14.19 5.24
CA CYS A 41 -14.19 -13.26 4.69
C CYS A 41 -15.28 -12.99 5.71
N PRO A 42 -15.82 -11.76 5.78
CA PRO A 42 -17.00 -11.51 6.56
C PRO A 42 -18.16 -12.42 6.10
N PRO A 43 -19.00 -12.87 7.04
CA PRO A 43 -20.19 -13.65 6.72
C PRO A 43 -21.17 -12.81 5.89
N ALA A 44 -22.01 -13.49 5.11
CA ALA A 44 -23.12 -12.88 4.39
C ALA A 44 -24.31 -12.59 5.34
N PRO A 45 -25.26 -11.72 4.96
CA PRO A 45 -25.33 -10.92 3.73
C PRO A 45 -24.47 -9.64 3.76
N ASN A 46 -24.36 -8.94 2.62
CA ASN A 46 -23.64 -7.65 2.47
C ASN A 46 -22.13 -7.70 2.73
N THR A 47 -21.49 -8.84 2.47
CA THR A 47 -20.03 -8.94 2.50
C THR A 47 -19.43 -8.53 1.16
N TRP A 48 -18.17 -8.10 1.18
CA TRP A 48 -17.42 -7.87 -0.06
C TRP A 48 -17.02 -9.19 -0.76
N CYS A 49 -17.18 -10.33 -0.08
CA CYS A 49 -16.95 -11.66 -0.63
C CYS A 49 -18.13 -12.12 -1.49
N ARG A 50 -17.93 -12.11 -2.81
CA ARG A 50 -18.95 -12.53 -3.77
C ARG A 50 -19.36 -14.00 -3.62
N TYR A 51 -18.44 -14.87 -3.22
CA TYR A 51 -18.75 -16.29 -2.94
C TYR A 51 -19.72 -16.42 -1.76
N ASN A 52 -19.43 -15.77 -0.63
CA ASN A 52 -20.30 -15.82 0.55
C ASN A 52 -21.70 -15.24 0.26
N ASN A 53 -21.80 -14.14 -0.50
CA ASN A 53 -23.09 -13.61 -0.92
C ASN A 53 -23.84 -14.60 -1.83
N ALA A 54 -23.16 -15.19 -2.82
CA ALA A 54 -23.78 -16.17 -3.71
C ALA A 54 -24.28 -17.41 -2.95
N LEU A 55 -23.54 -17.87 -1.94
CA LEU A 55 -23.96 -18.94 -1.07
C LEU A 55 -25.25 -18.60 -0.30
N ALA A 56 -25.36 -17.38 0.23
CA ALA A 56 -26.55 -16.91 0.94
C ALA A 56 -27.76 -16.71 0.02
N GLU A 57 -27.53 -16.19 -1.19
CA GLU A 57 -28.54 -15.94 -2.22
C GLU A 57 -28.91 -17.20 -3.02
N LYS A 58 -28.21 -18.32 -2.78
CA LYS A 58 -28.31 -19.57 -3.55
C LYS A 58 -28.09 -19.37 -5.06
N THR A 59 -27.20 -18.44 -5.42
CA THR A 59 -26.80 -18.18 -6.80
C THR A 59 -25.48 -18.88 -7.13
N SER A 60 -25.23 -19.14 -8.41
CA SER A 60 -23.99 -19.78 -8.85
C SER A 60 -22.80 -18.82 -8.75
N TYR A 61 -21.66 -19.32 -8.28
CA TYR A 61 -20.39 -18.60 -8.29
C TYR A 61 -19.30 -19.47 -8.89
N LYS A 62 -18.43 -18.87 -9.71
CA LYS A 62 -17.28 -19.56 -10.32
C LYS A 62 -15.99 -18.88 -9.90
N HIS A 63 -15.06 -19.64 -9.34
CA HIS A 63 -13.78 -19.12 -8.90
C HIS A 63 -12.87 -18.80 -10.08
N LYS A 64 -12.10 -17.71 -9.93
CA LYS A 64 -10.98 -17.39 -10.80
C LYS A 64 -9.70 -17.69 -10.04
N SER A 65 -9.25 -18.94 -10.13
CA SER A 65 -8.08 -19.43 -9.40
C SER A 65 -6.78 -19.20 -10.16
N VAL A 66 -5.70 -19.00 -9.41
CA VAL A 66 -4.33 -19.04 -9.93
C VAL A 66 -3.73 -20.42 -9.58
N PRO A 67 -2.89 -21.02 -10.46
CA PRO A 67 -2.28 -22.31 -10.18
C PRO A 67 -1.55 -22.36 -8.84
N LYS A 68 -1.70 -23.47 -8.11
CA LYS A 68 -1.15 -23.64 -6.76
C LYS A 68 0.36 -23.37 -6.69
N ALA A 69 1.13 -23.83 -7.67
CA ALA A 69 2.57 -23.59 -7.72
C ALA A 69 2.93 -22.09 -7.75
N VAL A 70 2.16 -21.28 -8.48
CA VAL A 70 2.34 -19.81 -8.50
C VAL A 70 1.94 -19.21 -7.15
N MET A 71 0.84 -19.67 -6.57
CA MET A 71 0.41 -19.22 -5.24
C MET A 71 1.44 -19.54 -4.16
N GLU A 72 2.04 -20.73 -4.19
CA GLU A 72 3.12 -21.11 -3.28
C GLU A 72 4.37 -20.24 -3.45
N ALA A 73 4.74 -19.93 -4.69
CA ALA A 73 5.87 -19.05 -5.00
C ALA A 73 5.66 -17.62 -4.48
N ILE A 74 4.43 -17.08 -4.54
CA ILE A 74 4.12 -15.71 -4.06
C ILE A 74 3.70 -15.65 -2.58
N ARG A 75 3.54 -16.79 -1.91
CA ARG A 75 3.17 -16.85 -0.49
C ARG A 75 4.10 -16.04 0.42
N PRO A 76 5.44 -16.04 0.24
CA PRO A 76 6.34 -15.20 1.03
C PRO A 76 6.01 -13.71 0.89
N VAL A 77 5.69 -13.23 -0.31
CA VAL A 77 5.29 -11.84 -0.55
C VAL A 77 4.03 -11.50 0.25
N PHE A 78 3.03 -12.39 0.28
CA PHE A 78 1.84 -12.17 1.10
C PHE A 78 2.15 -12.19 2.60
N LYS A 79 3.11 -13.00 3.06
CA LYS A 79 3.55 -12.98 4.47
C LYS A 79 4.16 -11.63 4.85
N ASP A 80 4.96 -11.06 3.96
CA ASP A 80 5.54 -9.73 4.16
C ASP A 80 4.46 -8.64 4.15
N LEU A 81 3.49 -8.74 3.25
CA LEU A 81 2.36 -7.81 3.17
C LEU A 81 1.42 -7.85 4.38
N VAL A 82 1.39 -8.95 5.15
CA VAL A 82 0.64 -9.04 6.42
C VAL A 82 1.50 -8.82 7.66
N ASN A 83 2.74 -8.38 7.49
CA ASN A 83 3.63 -8.09 8.61
C ASN A 83 3.02 -6.98 9.50
N PRO A 84 2.85 -7.21 10.82
CA PRO A 84 2.22 -6.25 11.70
C PRO A 84 2.98 -4.92 11.80
N THR A 85 4.31 -4.94 11.70
CA THR A 85 5.16 -3.74 11.69
C THR A 85 4.95 -2.91 10.42
N LEU A 86 4.67 -3.55 9.29
CA LEU A 86 4.31 -2.87 8.05
C LEU A 86 2.90 -2.28 8.13
N LEU A 87 1.92 -3.10 8.53
CA LEU A 87 0.51 -2.71 8.52
C LEU A 87 0.15 -1.73 9.64
N SER A 88 0.88 -1.69 10.75
CA SER A 88 0.71 -0.68 11.80
C SER A 88 0.93 0.74 11.25
N ARG A 89 1.83 0.90 10.28
CA ARG A 89 2.07 2.17 9.57
C ARG A 89 0.94 2.54 8.60
N CYS A 90 0.07 1.59 8.26
CA CYS A 90 -1.06 1.79 7.35
C CYS A 90 -2.38 2.08 8.10
N LEU A 91 -2.36 2.18 9.44
CA LEU A 91 -3.57 2.35 10.24
C LEU A 91 -4.34 3.63 9.96
N HIS A 92 -3.71 4.65 9.38
CA HIS A 92 -4.36 5.87 8.89
C HIS A 92 -5.00 5.70 7.49
N GLY A 93 -5.13 4.48 6.98
CA GLY A 93 -5.82 4.18 5.72
C GLY A 93 -5.06 4.54 4.45
N LYS A 94 -3.75 4.84 4.51
CA LYS A 94 -2.94 5.14 3.32
C LYS A 94 -1.79 4.15 3.22
N THR A 95 -1.42 3.82 1.98
CA THR A 95 -0.21 3.05 1.67
C THR A 95 0.91 4.01 1.33
N GLN A 96 2.10 3.80 1.88
CA GLN A 96 3.30 4.51 1.40
C GLN A 96 3.77 3.85 0.11
N ASN A 97 3.24 4.29 -1.03
CA ASN A 97 3.88 3.99 -2.31
C ASN A 97 5.14 4.86 -2.38
N VAL A 98 6.32 4.27 -2.18
CA VAL A 98 7.61 4.97 -2.08
C VAL A 98 7.83 5.88 -3.30
N TYR A 99 7.52 5.42 -4.51
CA TYR A 99 7.66 6.23 -5.72
C TYR A 99 6.72 7.43 -5.74
N GLU A 100 5.48 7.25 -5.32
CA GLU A 100 4.49 8.33 -5.26
C GLU A 100 4.81 9.32 -4.14
N SER A 101 5.34 8.82 -3.02
CA SER A 101 5.80 9.64 -1.90
C SER A 101 7.01 10.48 -2.27
N PHE A 102 8.03 9.91 -2.92
CA PHE A 102 9.20 10.65 -3.38
C PHE A 102 8.82 11.68 -4.45
N ASN A 103 8.03 11.26 -5.44
CA ASN A 103 7.52 12.14 -6.48
C ASN A 103 6.75 13.31 -5.86
N ASN A 104 5.89 13.09 -4.86
CA ASN A 104 5.19 14.17 -4.17
C ASN A 104 6.16 15.18 -3.53
N VAL A 105 7.24 14.71 -2.90
CA VAL A 105 8.29 15.61 -2.40
C VAL A 105 8.89 16.42 -3.54
N VAL A 106 9.31 15.80 -4.65
CA VAL A 106 9.84 16.53 -5.81
C VAL A 106 8.86 17.60 -6.31
N TRP A 107 7.59 17.26 -6.53
CA TRP A 107 6.60 18.21 -7.08
C TRP A 107 6.20 19.33 -6.13
N SER A 108 6.35 19.11 -4.82
CA SER A 108 6.16 20.19 -3.84
C SER A 108 7.30 21.22 -3.83
N ARG A 109 8.49 20.88 -4.35
CA ARG A 109 9.62 21.82 -4.54
C ARG A 109 9.64 22.38 -5.95
N VAL A 110 9.36 21.54 -6.93
CA VAL A 110 9.50 21.81 -8.36
C VAL A 110 8.16 21.51 -9.04
N PRO A 111 7.18 22.43 -9.02
CA PRO A 111 5.86 22.14 -9.56
C PRO A 111 5.90 21.82 -11.05
N ARG A 112 5.16 20.77 -11.48
CA ARG A 112 5.14 20.32 -12.89
C ARG A 112 4.43 21.28 -13.84
N ASN A 113 3.64 22.19 -13.30
CA ASN A 113 2.75 23.08 -14.05
C ASN A 113 3.34 24.48 -14.27
N VAL A 114 4.62 24.68 -13.95
CA VAL A 114 5.33 25.95 -14.15
C VAL A 114 6.65 25.70 -14.86
N PHE A 115 7.07 26.66 -15.68
CA PHE A 115 8.39 26.62 -16.30
C PHE A 115 9.46 26.90 -15.23
N ILE A 116 10.49 26.07 -15.20
CA ILE A 116 11.58 26.13 -14.21
C ILE A 116 12.90 25.95 -14.96
N GLU A 117 13.87 26.82 -14.66
CA GLU A 117 15.22 26.71 -15.21
C GLU A 117 15.91 25.43 -14.72
N LEU A 118 16.79 24.85 -15.55
CA LEU A 118 17.52 23.61 -15.25
C LEU A 118 18.20 23.64 -13.87
N LYS A 119 18.89 24.74 -13.52
CA LYS A 119 19.59 24.87 -12.23
C LYS A 119 18.62 24.78 -11.04
N THR A 120 17.45 25.42 -11.15
CA THR A 120 16.42 25.39 -10.11
C THR A 120 15.78 24.00 -10.01
N LEU A 121 15.56 23.33 -11.14
CA LEU A 121 15.10 21.95 -11.20
C LEU A 121 16.09 21.01 -10.48
N GLU A 122 17.38 21.09 -10.82
CA GLU A 122 18.44 20.29 -10.19
C GLU A 122 18.49 20.50 -8.67
N LEU A 123 18.52 21.76 -8.22
CA LEU A 123 18.54 22.08 -6.80
C LEU A 123 17.30 21.55 -6.07
N GLY A 124 16.11 21.72 -6.65
CA GLY A 124 14.86 21.25 -6.05
C GLY A 124 14.77 19.73 -5.98
N VAL A 125 15.34 19.00 -6.96
CA VAL A 125 15.45 17.54 -6.93
C VAL A 125 16.45 17.10 -5.85
N PHE A 126 17.62 17.76 -5.73
CA PHE A 126 18.56 17.46 -4.65
C PHE A 126 17.98 17.71 -3.26
N ASP A 127 17.27 18.82 -3.05
CA ASP A 127 16.54 19.09 -1.80
C ASP A 127 15.51 17.99 -1.50
N ALA A 128 14.75 17.56 -2.52
CA ALA A 128 13.77 16.49 -2.39
C ALA A 128 14.41 15.16 -2.01
N ILE A 129 15.53 14.77 -2.64
CA ILE A 129 16.28 13.55 -2.33
C ILE A 129 16.76 13.56 -0.89
N VAL A 130 17.42 14.65 -0.48
CA VAL A 130 17.97 14.79 0.87
C VAL A 130 16.86 14.76 1.92
N THR A 131 15.78 15.50 1.70
CA THR A 131 14.64 15.54 2.63
C THR A 131 13.92 14.19 2.70
N PHE A 132 13.79 13.48 1.59
CA PHE A 132 13.10 12.19 1.56
C PHE A 132 13.86 11.11 2.34
N ASN A 133 15.19 11.11 2.25
CA ASN A 133 16.03 10.10 2.89
C ASN A 133 16.34 10.41 4.37
N GLU A 134 16.61 11.67 4.71
CA GLU A 134 17.10 12.06 6.04
C GLU A 134 16.23 13.12 6.74
N GLY A 135 15.11 13.53 6.13
CA GLY A 135 14.26 14.58 6.66
C GLY A 135 14.91 15.97 6.63
N ASN A 136 14.32 16.91 7.36
CA ASN A 136 14.78 18.31 7.40
C ASN A 136 16.12 18.49 8.10
N ILE A 137 16.61 17.51 8.86
CA ILE A 137 17.91 17.58 9.54
C ILE A 137 19.02 17.78 8.50
N CYS A 138 18.95 17.09 7.37
CA CYS A 138 19.98 17.20 6.36
C CYS A 138 19.87 18.51 5.56
N ARG A 139 18.67 19.08 5.41
CA ARG A 139 18.51 20.46 4.91
C ARG A 139 19.20 21.49 5.78
N LEU A 140 19.11 21.36 7.11
CA LEU A 140 19.82 22.26 8.04
C LEU A 140 21.33 22.16 7.85
N LYS A 141 21.89 20.95 7.73
CA LYS A 141 23.32 20.74 7.45
C LYS A 141 23.76 21.41 6.14
N VAL A 142 22.95 21.32 5.08
CA VAL A 142 23.24 21.99 3.81
C VAL A 142 23.25 23.51 3.98
N LEU A 143 22.27 24.06 4.70
CA LEU A 143 22.16 25.50 4.96
C LEU A 143 23.34 26.00 5.82
N GLU A 144 23.73 25.27 6.85
CA GLU A 144 24.95 25.56 7.64
C GLU A 144 26.21 25.59 6.77
N LYS A 145 26.37 24.62 5.85
CA LYS A 145 27.49 24.57 4.91
C LYS A 145 27.49 25.72 3.90
N LEU A 146 26.31 26.29 3.61
CA LEU A 146 26.15 27.50 2.79
C LEU A 146 26.33 28.80 3.61
N GLY A 147 26.61 28.70 4.91
CA GLY A 147 26.79 29.87 5.78
C GLY A 147 25.47 30.47 6.29
N LEU A 148 24.36 29.76 6.17
CA LEU A 148 23.05 30.16 6.68
C LEU A 148 22.80 29.48 8.03
N THR A 149 23.15 30.16 9.11
CA THR A 149 22.88 29.73 10.48
C THR A 149 21.53 30.24 10.95
N PHE A 150 20.69 29.34 11.48
CA PHE A 150 19.46 29.70 12.17
C PHE A 150 19.77 29.81 13.67
N LEU A 151 19.85 31.05 14.17
CA LEU A 151 19.99 31.37 15.59
C LEU A 151 18.77 30.90 16.39
#